data_AF-A3YES7-F1
#
_entry.id   AF-A3YES7-F1
#
_cell.length_a   1.000
_cell.length_b   1.000
_cell.length_c   1.000
_cell.angle_alpha   90.00
_cell.angle_beta   90.00
_cell.angle_gamma   90.00
#
_symmetry.space_group_name_H-M   'P 1'
#
loop_
_entity.id
_entity.type
_entity.pdbx_description
1 polymer ?
#
loop_
_entity_poly.entity_id
_entity_poly.type
_entity_poly.pdbx_seq_one_letter_code
_entity_poly.pdbx_strand_id
1 'polypeptide(L)' 'MVLFWPIQQELDCINASGDILGKIKFDASTDKHFFCPLDESVSLSSEEEMSIAQRLAGLDSGQHVIAMQDDD' A
#
# COMPACT_ATOMS: atom_id res chain seq x y z
N MET A 1 14.98 9.94 22.07
CA MET A 1 14.41 10.50 20.83
C MET A 1 14.64 9.44 19.76
N VAL A 2 13.65 8.58 19.51
CA VAL A 2 13.78 7.51 18.51
C VAL A 2 13.61 8.14 17.14
N LEU A 3 14.67 8.11 16.34
CA LEU A 3 14.63 8.50 14.95
C LEU A 3 13.96 7.35 14.21
N PHE A 4 12.64 7.40 14.07
CA PHE A 4 11.98 6.58 13.07
C PHE A 4 12.44 7.15 11.73
N TRP A 5 13.35 6.42 11.07
CA TRP A 5 13.51 6.59 9.63
C TRP A 5 12.12 6.47 8.99
N PRO A 6 11.82 7.19 7.90
CA PRO A 6 10.60 6.95 7.14
C PRO A 6 10.69 5.50 6.64
N ILE A 7 10.21 4.57 7.47
CA ILE A 7 10.02 3.17 7.12
C ILE A 7 9.18 3.24 5.86
N GLN A 8 9.74 2.74 4.77
CA GLN A 8 9.01 2.56 3.54
C GLN A 8 7.89 1.57 3.88
N GLN A 9 6.75 2.10 4.28
CA GLN A 9 5.57 1.30 4.56
C GLN A 9 5.11 0.77 3.20
N GLU A 10 5.41 -0.50 2.95
CA GLU A 10 5.01 -1.22 1.76
C GLU A 10 3.94 -2.26 2.13
N LEU A 11 2.82 -2.26 1.42
CA LEU A 11 1.74 -3.22 1.62
C LEU A 11 1.45 -3.95 0.31
N ASP A 12 1.62 -5.26 0.29
CA ASP A 12 1.32 -6.08 -0.88
C ASP A 12 -0.20 -6.13 -1.12
N CYS A 13 -0.63 -5.78 -2.33
CA CYS A 13 -1.99 -5.94 -2.80
C CYS A 13 -2.11 -7.30 -3.49
N ILE A 14 -2.90 -8.19 -2.90
CA ILE A 14 -3.11 -9.55 -3.38
C ILE A 14 -4.58 -9.69 -3.82
N ASN A 15 -4.82 -10.26 -4.99
CA ASN A 15 -6.18 -10.54 -5.47
C ASN A 15 -6.80 -11.76 -4.76
N ALA A 16 -8.07 -12.06 -5.06
CA ALA A 16 -8.76 -13.21 -4.48
C ALA A 16 -8.16 -14.57 -4.88
N SER A 17 -7.41 -14.62 -5.99
CA SER A 17 -6.71 -15.81 -6.48
C SER A 17 -5.37 -16.05 -5.78
N GLY A 18 -4.90 -15.09 -4.97
CA GLY A 18 -3.59 -15.14 -4.31
C GLY A 18 -2.45 -14.53 -5.12
N ASP A 19 -2.74 -13.91 -6.27
CA ASP A 19 -1.73 -13.24 -7.09
C ASP A 19 -1.43 -11.84 -6.55
N ILE A 20 -0.16 -11.48 -6.52
CA ILE A 20 0.29 -10.14 -6.12
C ILE A 20 0.09 -9.21 -7.32
N LEU A 21 -0.81 -8.23 -7.17
CA LEU A 21 -1.09 -7.21 -8.18
C LEU A 21 -0.04 -6.09 -8.16
N GLY A 22 0.53 -5.83 -6.98
CA GLY A 22 1.46 -4.74 -6.75
C GLY A 22 1.58 -4.41 -5.28
N LYS A 23 2.14 -3.24 -4.99
CA LYS A 23 2.37 -2.77 -3.62
C LYS A 23 1.89 -1.33 -3.46
N ILE A 24 1.26 -1.05 -2.34
CA ILE A 24 1.05 0.33 -1.90
C ILE A 24 2.32 0.79 -1.19
N LYS A 25 2.81 1.97 -1.54
CA LYS A 25 3.97 2.60 -0.91
C LYS A 25 3.57 3.95 -0.35
N PHE A 26 4.18 4.33 0.76
CA PHE A 26 4.09 5.67 1.31
C PHE A 26 5.21 6.56 0.74
N ASP A 27 4.83 7.69 0.12
CA ASP A 27 5.76 8.74 -0.27
C ASP A 27 5.85 9.80 0.83
N ALA A 28 6.95 9.81 1.58
CA ALA A 28 7.19 10.80 2.62
C ALA A 28 7.38 12.23 2.06
N SER A 29 7.64 12.39 0.76
CA SER A 29 7.79 13.70 0.12
C SER A 29 6.45 14.38 -0.10
N THR A 30 5.41 13.58 -0.38
CA THR A 30 4.04 14.06 -0.64
C THR A 30 3.07 13.73 0.49
N ASP A 31 3.53 12.99 1.50
CA ASP A 31 2.75 12.51 2.66
C ASP A 31 1.51 11.70 2.22
N LYS A 32 1.67 10.90 1.15
CA LYS A 32 0.57 10.17 0.52
C LYS A 32 0.94 8.73 0.18
N HIS A 33 -0.05 7.87 0.23
CA HIS A 33 0.06 6.52 -0.26
C HIS A 33 -0.23 6.46 -1.76
N PHE A 34 0.54 5.66 -2.49
CA PHE A 34 0.31 5.41 -3.91
C PHE A 34 0.48 3.92 -4.22
N PHE A 35 -0.27 3.45 -5.21
CA PHE A 35 -0.17 2.08 -5.68
C PHE A 35 0.88 1.95 -6.78
N CYS A 36 1.77 0.97 -6.65
CA CYS A 36 2.79 0.60 -7.61
C CYS A 36 2.48 -0.81 -8.12
N PRO A 37 2.05 -0.99 -9.37
CA PRO A 37 1.78 -2.32 -9.93
C PRO A 37 3.07 -3.17 -9.95
N LEU A 38 2.94 -4.48 -9.77
CA LEU A 38 4.08 -5.40 -9.78
C LEU A 38 4.74 -5.47 -11.16
N ASP A 39 3.91 -5.47 -12.20
CA ASP A 39 4.30 -5.50 -13.60
C ASP A 39 3.44 -4.50 -14.38
N GLU A 40 4.00 -3.86 -15.41
CA GLU A 40 3.25 -2.97 -16.32
C GLU A 40 2.12 -3.69 -17.07
N SER A 41 2.15 -5.02 -17.08
CA SER A 41 1.12 -5.88 -17.69
C SER A 41 -0.04 -6.22 -16.75
N VAL A 42 0.04 -5.85 -15.46
CA VAL A 42 -1.06 -6.09 -14.51
C VAL A 42 -2.24 -5.20 -14.89
N SER A 43 -3.25 -5.84 -15.49
CA SER A 43 -4.53 -5.21 -15.78
C SER A 43 -5.44 -5.40 -14.57
N LEU A 44 -5.70 -4.31 -13.84
CA LEU A 44 -6.65 -4.33 -12.72
C LEU A 44 -8.08 -4.30 -13.27
N SER A 45 -8.94 -5.13 -12.71
CA SER A 45 -10.38 -5.00 -12.89
C SER A 45 -10.90 -3.79 -12.11
N SER A 46 -12.08 -3.28 -12.49
CA SER A 46 -12.70 -2.13 -11.80
C SER A 46 -12.96 -2.39 -10.31
N GLU A 47 -13.19 -3.65 -9.93
CA GLU A 47 -13.34 -4.06 -8.53
C GLU A 47 -12.00 -3.96 -7.76
N GLU A 48 -10.90 -4.39 -8.37
CA GLU A 48 -9.56 -4.29 -7.79
C GLU A 48 -9.12 -2.84 -7.66
N GLU A 49 -9.35 -2.02 -8.70
CA GLU A 49 -9.08 -0.58 -8.65
C GLU A 49 -9.84 0.12 -7.52
N MET A 50 -11.14 -0.19 -7.37
CA MET A 50 -11.96 0.40 -6.31
C MET A 50 -11.50 -0.04 -4.92
N SER A 51 -11.15 -1.31 -4.76
CA SER A 51 -10.62 -1.87 -3.51
C SER A 51 -9.28 -1.21 -3.12
N ILE A 52 -8.37 -1.05 -4.10
CA ILE A 52 -7.08 -0.37 -3.91
C ILE A 52 -7.30 1.10 -3.55
N ALA A 53 -8.18 1.81 -4.26
CA ALA A 53 -8.50 3.21 -3.98
C ALA A 53 -9.09 3.41 -2.57
N GLN A 54 -9.98 2.51 -2.14
CA GLN A 54 -10.52 2.53 -0.78
C GLN A 54 -9.42 2.28 0.26
N ARG A 55 -8.49 1.36 -0.01
CA ARG A 55 -7.35 1.07 0.86
C ARG A 55 -6.43 2.29 1.00
N LEU A 56 -6.10 2.95 -0.12
CA LEU A 56 -5.30 4.18 -0.16
C LEU A 56 -5.95 5.29 0.67
N ALA A 57 -7.23 5.58 0.44
CA ALA A 57 -7.96 6.59 1.19
C ALA A 57 -8.04 6.26 2.69
N GLY A 58 -8.17 4.99 3.05
CA GLY A 58 -8.14 4.54 4.44
C GLY A 58 -6.77 4.69 5.11
N LEU A 59 -5.68 4.49 4.36
CA LEU A 59 -4.31 4.72 4.85
C LEU A 59 -4.02 6.21 5.01
N ASP A 60 -4.37 7.03 4.01
CA ASP A 60 -4.19 8.50 4.05
C ASP A 60 -5.03 9.16 5.16
N SER A 61 -6.21 8.63 5.46
CA SER A 61 -7.06 9.12 6.56
C SER A 61 -6.67 8.58 7.94
N GLY A 62 -5.67 7.69 8.02
CA GLY A 62 -5.25 7.04 9.26
C GLY A 62 -6.26 6.02 9.81
N GLN A 63 -7.28 5.64 9.05
CA GLN A 63 -8.21 4.56 9.40
C GLN A 63 -7.54 3.19 9.36
N HIS A 64 -6.56 3.03 8.47
CA HIS A 64 -5.69 1.87 8.42
C HIS A 64 -4.28 2.31 8.80
N VAL A 65 -3.61 1.48 9.60
CA VAL A 65 -2.21 1.67 9.94
C VAL A 65 -1.48 0.45 9.40
N ILE A 66 -0.45 0.67 8.59
CA ILE A 66 0.51 -0.40 8.29
C ILE A 66 1.30 -0.58 9.57
N ALA A 67 0.93 -1.62 10.34
CA ALA A 67 1.62 -1.95 11.58
C ALA A 67 3.12 -2.01 11.28
N MET A 68 3.93 -1.32 12.10
CA MET A 68 5.36 -1.57 12.09
C MET A 68 5.52 -3.07 12.30
N GLN A 69 6.24 -3.73 11.38
CA GLN A 69 6.66 -5.10 11.64
C GLN A 69 7.54 -5.00 12.90
N ASP A 70 7.02 -5.49 14.03
CA ASP A 70 7.83 -5.76 15.19
C ASP A 70 8.78 -6.87 14.74
N ASP A 71 10.01 -6.48 14.37
CA ASP A 71 11.14 -7.39 14.36
C ASP A 71 11.31 -7.84 15.82
N ASP A 72 11.02 -9.13 16.04
CA ASP A 72 11.23 -9.87 17.30
C ASP A 72 12.57 -9.55 17.98
#